data_AF-A0A842S6S7-F1
#
_entry.id   AF-A0A842S6S7-F1
#
_cell.length_a   1.000
_cell.length_b   1.000
_cell.length_c   1.000
_cell.angle_alpha   90.00
_cell.angle_beta   90.00
_cell.angle_gamma   90.00
#
_symmetry.space_group_name_H-M   'P 1'
#
loop_
_entity.id
_entity.type
_entity.pdbx_description
1 polymer ?
#
loop_
_entity_poly.entity_id
_entity_poly.type
_entity_poly.pdbx_seq_one_letter_code
_entity_poly.pdbx_strand_id
1 'polypeptide(L)'
;MALDIVFLMAELIFLAFSAYIQFILYKKWLDDNNRIDIYIIIYFIVLQINSIYLIIQKATEITLVVGEALTLTRLFVLFIVTTQLQIFLYVVGDERFYTLPHIFSIFLVINLIIADIGIYIFLYTFILDIFLLLLLILLGHRNQSGMIITLGFFIFLYGVSSSFTATVILFGSLFKIFAAIIFTIGILGYVEKYFFVDEEHEKAVKSTWISKLVDEKK
;
A
#
# COMPACT_ATOMS: atom_id res chain seq x y z
N MET A 1 5.56 4.94 29.06
CA MET A 1 6.81 5.69 28.79
C MET A 1 7.71 5.00 27.77
N ALA A 2 8.35 3.84 28.06
CA ALA A 2 9.21 3.17 27.06
C ALA A 2 8.47 2.78 25.77
N LEU A 3 7.25 2.24 25.90
CA LEU A 3 6.41 1.85 24.75
C LEU A 3 5.94 3.05 23.91
N ASP A 4 5.79 4.23 24.53
CA ASP A 4 5.36 5.45 23.86
C ASP A 4 6.50 6.07 23.05
N ILE A 5 7.72 6.02 23.60
CA ILE A 5 8.94 6.41 22.87
C ILE A 5 9.14 5.49 21.66
N VAL A 6 8.96 4.18 21.82
CA VAL A 6 9.08 3.23 20.71
C VAL A 6 8.04 3.50 19.61
N PHE A 7 6.78 3.76 19.99
CA PHE A 7 5.74 4.14 19.05
C PHE A 7 6.11 5.43 18.29
N LEU A 8 6.53 6.47 19.01
CA LEU A 8 6.91 7.75 18.41
C LEU A 8 8.08 7.57 17.43
N MET A 9 9.13 6.84 17.83
CA MET A 9 10.27 6.55 16.96
C MET A 9 9.84 5.79 15.71
N ALA A 10 8.97 4.80 15.84
CA ALA A 10 8.53 4.00 14.70
C ALA A 10 7.68 4.82 13.71
N GLU A 11 6.78 5.68 14.19
CA GLU A 11 6.01 6.59 13.32
C GLU A 11 6.93 7.63 12.66
N LEU A 12 7.94 8.16 13.34
CA LEU A 12 8.93 9.06 12.74
C LEU A 12 9.76 8.35 11.65
N ILE A 13 10.15 7.10 11.88
CA ILE A 13 10.82 6.27 10.86
C ILE A 13 9.90 6.07 9.65
N PHE A 14 8.63 5.74 9.87
CA PHE A 14 7.65 5.58 8.80
C PHE A 14 7.46 6.89 8.00
N LEU A 15 7.38 8.05 8.67
CA LEU A 15 7.32 9.35 8.02
C LEU A 15 8.56 9.63 7.16
N ALA A 16 9.76 9.29 7.65
CA ALA A 16 10.99 9.43 6.87
C ALA A 16 11.00 8.53 5.64
N PHE A 17 10.63 7.25 5.78
CA PHE A 17 10.55 6.30 4.67
C PHE A 17 9.49 6.70 3.64
N SER A 18 8.31 7.13 4.08
CA SER A 18 7.25 7.58 3.16
C SER A 18 7.66 8.83 2.38
N ALA A 19 8.33 9.79 3.01
CA ALA A 19 8.87 10.97 2.31
C ALA A 19 9.95 10.59 1.29
N TYR A 20 10.81 9.62 1.62
CA TYR A 20 11.80 9.08 0.70
C TYR A 20 11.16 8.38 -0.52
N ILE A 21 10.13 7.56 -0.28
CA ILE A 21 9.34 6.91 -1.35
C ILE A 21 8.72 7.96 -2.28
N GLN A 22 8.08 8.99 -1.73
CA GLN A 22 7.50 10.09 -2.50
C GLN A 22 8.55 10.81 -3.34
N PHE A 23 9.75 11.05 -2.79
CA PHE A 23 10.85 11.67 -3.52
C PHE A 23 11.30 10.84 -4.73
N ILE A 24 11.42 9.52 -4.57
CA ILE A 24 11.77 8.62 -5.69
C ILE A 24 10.67 8.64 -6.76
N LEU A 25 9.40 8.50 -6.34
CA LEU A 25 8.25 8.50 -7.25
C LEU A 25 8.11 9.84 -7.99
N TYR A 26 8.37 10.95 -7.32
CA TYR A 26 8.33 12.27 -7.95
C TYR A 26 9.39 12.41 -9.04
N LYS A 27 10.61 11.93 -8.79
CA LYS A 27 11.66 11.89 -9.81
C LYS A 27 11.27 11.02 -10.99
N LYS A 28 10.77 9.81 -10.71
CA LYS A 28 10.32 8.88 -11.75
C LYS A 28 9.21 9.49 -12.60
N TRP A 29 8.23 10.11 -11.96
CA TRP A 29 7.15 10.81 -12.65
C TRP A 29 7.64 11.95 -13.55
N LEU A 30 8.64 12.73 -13.12
CA LEU A 30 9.23 13.77 -13.98
C LEU A 30 9.86 13.17 -15.26
N ASP A 31 10.38 11.94 -15.18
CA ASP A 31 11.03 11.26 -16.29
C ASP A 31 10.01 10.58 -17.23
N ASP A 32 9.00 9.89 -16.67
CA ASP A 32 8.08 9.03 -17.44
C ASP A 32 6.64 9.57 -17.58
N ASN A 33 6.28 10.62 -16.84
CA ASN A 33 4.93 11.19 -16.73
C ASN A 33 3.83 10.16 -16.38
N ASN A 34 4.18 9.07 -15.70
CA ASN A 34 3.23 8.03 -15.35
C ASN A 34 2.31 8.48 -14.21
N ARG A 35 1.00 8.60 -14.50
CA ARG A 35 0.03 9.11 -13.52
C ARG A 35 -0.12 8.21 -12.30
N ILE A 36 0.25 6.92 -12.38
CA ILE A 36 0.22 6.02 -11.21
C ILE A 36 1.12 6.53 -10.08
N ASP A 37 2.26 7.13 -10.43
CA ASP A 37 3.23 7.63 -9.45
C ASP A 37 2.62 8.80 -8.67
N ILE A 38 1.85 9.68 -9.33
CA ILE A 38 1.08 10.74 -8.66
C ILE A 38 0.05 10.15 -7.69
N TYR A 39 -0.73 9.15 -8.11
CA TYR A 39 -1.73 8.53 -7.23
C TYR A 39 -1.08 7.91 -6.00
N ILE A 40 0.07 7.27 -6.15
CA ILE A 40 0.82 6.69 -5.04
C ILE A 40 1.39 7.81 -4.15
N ILE A 41 1.89 8.91 -4.70
CA ILE A 41 2.34 10.08 -3.91
C ILE A 41 1.19 10.61 -3.04
N ILE A 42 0.01 10.83 -3.63
CA ILE A 42 -1.19 11.28 -2.91
C ILE A 42 -1.55 10.29 -1.81
N TYR A 43 -1.52 8.99 -2.11
CA TYR A 43 -1.75 7.95 -1.12
C TYR A 43 -0.79 8.06 0.06
N PHE A 44 0.52 8.19 -0.16
CA PHE A 44 1.49 8.39 0.92
C PHE A 44 1.27 9.68 1.71
N ILE A 45 0.79 10.77 1.08
CA ILE A 45 0.42 12.00 1.81
C ILE A 45 -0.70 11.71 2.80
N VAL A 46 -1.73 10.96 2.39
CA VAL A 46 -2.83 10.56 3.30
C VAL A 46 -2.30 9.70 4.45
N LEU A 47 -1.37 8.78 4.19
CA LEU A 47 -0.75 7.97 5.24
C LEU A 47 0.06 8.80 6.24
N GLN A 48 0.81 9.79 5.75
CA GLN A 48 1.58 10.72 6.60
C GLN A 48 0.67 11.56 7.48
N ILE A 49 -0.42 12.11 6.93
CA ILE A 49 -1.40 12.87 7.69
C ILE A 49 -2.01 11.99 8.79
N ASN A 50 -2.37 10.75 8.48
CA ASN A 50 -2.89 9.80 9.48
C ASN A 50 -1.85 9.50 10.58
N SER A 51 -0.59 9.27 10.23
CA SER A 51 0.50 9.06 11.20
C SER A 51 0.73 10.27 12.10
N ILE A 52 0.74 11.49 11.54
CA ILE A 52 0.86 12.74 12.32
C ILE A 52 -0.33 12.87 13.27
N TYR A 53 -1.55 12.61 12.79
CA TYR A 53 -2.75 12.63 13.62
C TYR A 53 -2.66 11.63 14.78
N LEU A 54 -2.20 10.40 14.54
CA LEU A 54 -2.01 9.39 15.59
C LEU A 54 -0.98 9.82 16.65
N ILE A 55 0.12 10.48 16.25
CA ILE A 55 1.10 11.06 17.18
C ILE A 55 0.43 12.13 18.05
N ILE A 56 -0.30 13.07 17.44
CA ILE A 56 -0.98 14.16 18.16
C ILE A 56 -2.05 13.61 19.11
N GLN A 57 -2.88 12.68 18.63
CA GLN A 57 -3.93 12.03 19.42
C GLN A 57 -3.34 11.35 20.65
N LYS A 58 -2.20 10.66 20.49
CA LYS A 58 -1.54 9.99 21.62
C LYS A 58 -0.87 10.96 22.58
N ALA A 59 -0.40 12.12 22.11
CA ALA A 59 0.21 13.15 22.96
C ALA A 59 -0.81 14.00 23.72
N THR A 60 -2.00 14.22 23.14
CA THR A 60 -3.04 15.10 23.69
C THR A 60 -4.16 14.36 24.40
N GLU A 61 -4.30 13.05 24.15
CA GLU A 61 -5.43 12.22 24.60
C GLU A 61 -6.81 12.72 24.12
N ILE A 62 -6.85 13.66 23.17
CA ILE A 62 -8.09 14.22 22.63
C ILE A 62 -8.61 13.31 21.53
N THR A 63 -9.78 12.70 21.77
CA THR A 63 -10.54 11.93 20.78
C THR A 63 -11.75 12.73 20.31
N LEU A 64 -11.75 13.15 19.05
CA LEU A 64 -12.91 13.76 18.42
C LEU A 64 -13.83 12.66 17.85
N VAL A 65 -15.06 12.59 18.37
CA VAL A 65 -16.10 11.63 17.96
C VAL A 65 -17.33 12.39 17.47
N VAL A 66 -17.86 11.99 16.31
CA VAL A 66 -19.09 12.51 15.70
C VAL A 66 -20.08 11.36 15.56
N GLY A 67 -21.34 11.57 15.96
CA GLY A 67 -22.34 10.49 15.98
C GLY A 67 -21.99 9.38 16.97
N GLU A 68 -22.37 8.14 16.67
CA GLU A 68 -22.07 7.01 17.55
C GLU A 68 -20.59 6.63 17.54
N ALA A 69 -19.97 6.68 16.35
CA ALA A 69 -18.73 5.93 16.13
C ALA A 69 -17.77 6.57 15.14
N LEU A 70 -18.08 7.73 14.57
CA LEU A 70 -17.24 8.37 13.58
C LEU A 70 -16.11 9.12 14.28
N THR A 71 -14.92 8.54 14.28
CA THR A 71 -13.70 9.22 14.74
C THR A 71 -12.88 9.70 13.54
N LEU A 72 -12.05 10.72 13.74
CA LEU A 72 -11.10 11.16 12.71
C LEU A 72 -10.19 10.00 12.23
N THR A 73 -9.78 9.11 13.15
CA THR A 73 -9.04 7.89 12.81
C THR A 73 -9.80 7.02 11.81
N ARG A 74 -11.09 6.76 12.06
CA ARG A 74 -11.93 5.94 11.17
C ARG A 74 -12.17 6.63 9.82
N LEU A 75 -12.29 7.96 9.79
CA LEU A 75 -12.34 8.72 8.55
C LEU A 75 -11.07 8.55 7.72
N PHE A 76 -9.89 8.67 8.35
CA PHE A 76 -8.62 8.44 7.65
C PHE A 76 -8.50 7.02 7.12
N VAL A 77 -8.92 6.00 7.88
CA VAL A 77 -8.96 4.61 7.40
C VAL A 77 -9.84 4.48 6.16
N LEU A 78 -11.03 5.10 6.15
CA LEU A 78 -11.90 5.09 4.96
C LEU A 78 -11.24 5.79 3.77
N PHE A 79 -10.60 6.95 3.97
CA PHE A 79 -9.86 7.63 2.91
C PHE A 79 -8.72 6.78 2.34
N ILE A 80 -7.98 6.08 3.20
CA ILE A 80 -6.91 5.15 2.83
C ILE A 80 -7.46 4.05 1.94
N VAL A 81 -8.51 3.35 2.38
CA VAL A 81 -9.14 2.24 1.65
C VAL A 81 -9.74 2.70 0.32
N THR A 82 -10.38 3.88 0.31
CA THR A 82 -10.90 4.50 -0.92
C THR A 82 -9.78 4.70 -1.93
N THR A 83 -8.65 5.22 -1.48
CA THR A 83 -7.50 5.54 -2.34
C THR A 83 -6.85 4.25 -2.86
N GLN A 84 -6.76 3.21 -2.04
CA GLN A 84 -6.26 1.89 -2.45
C GLN A 84 -7.12 1.28 -3.57
N LEU A 85 -8.45 1.30 -3.41
CA LEU A 85 -9.38 0.86 -4.46
C LEU A 85 -9.25 1.70 -5.73
N GLN A 86 -9.10 3.02 -5.60
CA GLN A 86 -8.90 3.91 -6.74
C GLN A 86 -7.63 3.57 -7.52
N ILE A 87 -6.52 3.36 -6.81
CA ILE A 87 -5.24 2.94 -7.40
C ILE A 87 -5.41 1.60 -8.12
N PHE A 88 -6.07 0.63 -7.49
CA PHE A 88 -6.32 -0.67 -8.09
C PHE A 88 -7.13 -0.56 -9.39
N LEU A 89 -8.26 0.17 -9.38
CA LEU A 89 -9.09 0.37 -10.56
C LEU A 89 -8.33 1.11 -11.67
N TYR A 90 -7.47 2.06 -11.30
CA TYR A 90 -6.59 2.73 -12.23
C TYR A 90 -5.61 1.75 -12.90
N VAL A 91 -4.98 0.85 -12.13
CA VAL A 91 -4.09 -0.19 -12.65
C VAL A 91 -4.82 -1.17 -13.57
N VAL A 92 -6.07 -1.51 -13.26
CA VAL A 92 -6.91 -2.36 -14.11
C VAL A 92 -7.30 -1.65 -15.41
N GLY A 93 -7.45 -0.32 -15.38
CA GLY A 93 -7.83 0.48 -16.54
C GLY A 93 -9.33 0.50 -16.85
N ASP A 94 -10.20 0.10 -15.91
CA ASP A 94 -11.66 0.13 -16.12
C ASP A 94 -12.28 1.41 -15.54
N GLU A 95 -12.38 2.43 -16.39
CA GLU A 95 -12.89 3.76 -16.06
C GLU A 95 -14.33 3.76 -15.53
N ARG A 96 -15.13 2.76 -15.91
CA ARG A 96 -16.55 2.66 -15.51
C ARG A 96 -16.72 2.54 -14.00
N PHE A 97 -15.72 2.01 -13.31
CA PHE A 97 -15.77 1.78 -11.87
C PHE A 97 -15.07 2.86 -11.06
N TYR A 98 -14.51 3.92 -11.67
CA TYR A 98 -13.73 4.93 -10.95
C TYR A 98 -14.52 5.72 -9.89
N THR A 99 -15.84 5.74 -9.97
CA THR A 99 -16.70 6.38 -8.96
C THR A 99 -17.08 5.43 -7.82
N LEU A 100 -16.90 4.12 -8.02
CA LEU A 100 -17.31 3.08 -7.09
C LEU A 100 -16.65 3.20 -5.71
N PRO A 101 -15.34 3.50 -5.57
CA PRO A 101 -14.71 3.68 -4.27
C PRO A 101 -15.38 4.79 -3.45
N HIS A 102 -15.72 5.91 -4.08
CA HIS A 102 -16.37 7.03 -3.40
C HIS A 102 -17.78 6.69 -2.94
N ILE A 103 -18.54 5.97 -3.76
CA ILE A 103 -19.89 5.52 -3.41
C ILE A 103 -19.84 4.61 -2.17
N PHE A 104 -18.94 3.61 -2.16
CA PHE A 104 -18.78 2.73 -1.00
C PHE A 104 -18.39 3.50 0.27
N SER A 105 -17.49 4.46 0.15
CA SER A 105 -17.04 5.26 1.29
C SER A 105 -18.15 6.14 1.87
N ILE A 106 -19.02 6.71 1.04
CA ILE A 106 -20.20 7.45 1.52
C ILE A 106 -21.12 6.52 2.32
N PHE A 107 -21.40 5.31 1.82
CA PHE A 107 -22.21 4.34 2.55
C PHE A 107 -21.58 3.93 3.88
N LEU A 108 -20.26 3.74 3.93
CA LEU A 108 -19.55 3.41 5.16
C LEU A 108 -19.57 4.57 6.17
N VAL A 109 -19.38 5.81 5.72
CA VAL A 109 -19.49 7.00 6.59
C VAL A 109 -20.90 7.11 7.20
N ILE A 110 -21.95 6.96 6.40
CA ILE A 110 -23.34 7.00 6.88
C ILE A 110 -23.57 5.92 7.94
N ASN A 111 -23.09 4.69 7.70
CA ASN A 111 -23.22 3.61 8.67
C ASN A 111 -22.52 3.93 10.00
N LEU A 112 -21.33 4.54 9.99
CA LEU A 112 -20.60 4.89 11.21
C LEU A 112 -21.22 6.02 12.02
N ILE A 113 -22.07 6.84 11.39
CA ILE A 113 -22.86 7.84 12.09
C ILE A 113 -24.00 7.17 12.85
N ILE A 114 -24.60 6.12 12.27
CA ILE A 114 -25.82 5.48 12.74
C ILE A 114 -25.56 4.36 13.76
N ALA A 115 -24.45 3.62 13.64
CA ALA A 115 -24.14 2.51 14.53
C ALA A 115 -22.63 2.31 14.72
N ASP A 116 -22.20 2.02 15.95
CA ASP A 116 -20.82 1.59 16.22
C ASP A 116 -20.57 0.14 15.84
N ILE A 117 -20.28 -0.07 14.55
CA ILE A 117 -19.93 -1.39 14.03
C ILE A 117 -18.49 -1.45 13.54
N GLY A 118 -17.56 -1.11 14.45
CA GLY A 118 -16.12 -1.18 14.20
C GLY A 118 -15.63 -2.53 13.66
N ILE A 119 -16.30 -3.64 14.02
CA ILE A 119 -15.95 -4.98 13.50
C ILE A 119 -16.25 -5.14 12.01
N TYR A 120 -17.28 -4.50 11.47
CA TYR A 120 -17.56 -4.55 10.03
C TYR A 120 -16.56 -3.72 9.23
N ILE A 121 -16.10 -2.58 9.75
CA ILE A 121 -15.00 -1.84 9.12
C ILE A 121 -13.77 -2.73 9.05
N PHE A 122 -13.38 -3.34 10.17
CA PHE A 122 -12.22 -4.22 10.24
C PHE A 122 -12.31 -5.37 9.24
N LEU A 123 -13.45 -6.08 9.20
CA LEU A 123 -13.65 -7.19 8.26
C LEU A 123 -13.63 -6.70 6.81
N TYR A 124 -14.25 -5.56 6.54
CA TYR A 124 -14.27 -4.96 5.22
C TYR A 124 -12.85 -4.61 4.75
N THR A 125 -12.07 -3.89 5.57
CA THR A 125 -10.69 -3.51 5.21
C THR A 125 -9.82 -4.73 5.05
N PHE A 126 -9.88 -5.69 5.97
CA PHE A 126 -9.04 -6.89 5.91
C PHE A 126 -9.33 -7.77 4.69
N ILE A 127 -10.62 -8.00 4.38
CA ILE A 127 -11.02 -8.78 3.19
C ILE A 127 -10.58 -8.06 1.92
N LEU A 128 -10.79 -6.74 1.87
CA LEU A 128 -10.41 -5.90 0.74
C LEU A 128 -8.89 -5.90 0.53
N ASP A 129 -8.10 -5.78 1.59
CA ASP A 129 -6.63 -5.79 1.53
C ASP A 129 -6.10 -7.13 0.99
N ILE A 130 -6.67 -8.26 1.42
CA ILE A 130 -6.34 -9.59 0.87
C ILE A 130 -6.71 -9.66 -0.62
N PHE A 131 -7.90 -9.18 -0.97
CA PHE A 131 -8.37 -9.21 -2.35
C PHE A 131 -7.47 -8.35 -3.25
N LEU A 132 -7.12 -7.14 -2.80
CA LEU A 132 -6.21 -6.24 -3.51
C LEU A 132 -4.80 -6.84 -3.65
N LEU A 133 -4.28 -7.46 -2.60
CA LEU A 133 -2.98 -8.15 -2.65
C LEU A 133 -2.96 -9.17 -3.79
N LEU A 134 -3.93 -10.09 -3.82
CA LEU A 134 -3.98 -11.16 -4.81
C LEU A 134 -4.08 -10.60 -6.23
N LEU A 135 -4.95 -9.60 -6.45
CA LEU A 135 -5.11 -9.03 -7.78
C LEU A 135 -3.90 -8.20 -8.23
N LEU A 136 -3.28 -7.44 -7.35
CA LEU A 136 -2.08 -6.67 -7.68
C LEU A 136 -0.87 -7.58 -7.93
N ILE A 137 -0.76 -8.72 -7.25
CA ILE A 137 0.25 -9.73 -7.58
C ILE A 137 0.01 -10.28 -8.99
N LEU A 138 -1.23 -10.66 -9.32
CA LEU A 138 -1.57 -11.20 -10.64
C LEU A 138 -1.32 -10.17 -11.75
N LEU A 139 -1.76 -8.92 -11.55
CA LEU A 139 -1.56 -7.82 -12.50
C LEU A 139 -0.08 -7.45 -12.64
N GLY A 140 0.64 -7.37 -11.52
CA GLY A 140 2.07 -7.08 -11.51
C GLY A 140 2.88 -8.17 -12.19
N HIS A 141 2.53 -9.44 -12.02
CA HIS A 141 3.15 -10.54 -12.74
C HIS A 141 2.87 -10.46 -14.26
N ARG A 142 1.61 -10.25 -14.63
CA ARG A 142 1.20 -10.13 -16.05
C ARG A 142 1.89 -8.95 -16.75
N ASN A 143 2.05 -7.83 -16.05
CA ASN A 143 2.65 -6.61 -16.59
C ASN A 143 4.17 -6.53 -16.34
N GLN A 144 4.79 -7.57 -15.78
CA GLN A 144 6.20 -7.60 -15.37
C GLN A 144 6.61 -6.38 -14.52
N SER A 145 5.71 -5.90 -13.67
CA SER A 145 5.90 -4.73 -12.83
C SER A 145 6.02 -5.13 -11.36
N GLY A 146 7.25 -5.14 -10.87
CA GLY A 146 7.59 -5.35 -9.47
C GLY A 146 7.06 -4.25 -8.55
N MET A 147 6.96 -3.01 -9.04
CA MET A 147 6.29 -1.92 -8.33
C MET A 147 4.84 -2.27 -7.98
N ILE A 148 4.06 -2.83 -8.91
CA ILE A 148 2.66 -3.20 -8.67
C ILE A 148 2.56 -4.37 -7.68
N ILE A 149 3.44 -5.38 -7.81
CA ILE A 149 3.51 -6.51 -6.86
C ILE A 149 3.77 -6.00 -5.45
N THR A 150 4.82 -5.20 -5.28
CA THR A 150 5.22 -4.69 -3.97
C THR A 150 4.21 -3.69 -3.40
N LEU A 151 3.46 -2.98 -4.24
CA LEU A 151 2.32 -2.16 -3.82
C LEU A 151 1.21 -3.03 -3.20
N GLY A 152 0.93 -4.20 -3.78
CA GLY A 152 -0.01 -5.17 -3.20
C GLY A 152 0.43 -5.61 -1.80
N PHE A 153 1.71 -5.99 -1.64
CA PHE A 153 2.27 -6.34 -0.33
C PHE A 153 2.25 -5.17 0.64
N PHE A 154 2.53 -3.96 0.17
CA PHE A 154 2.45 -2.74 0.99
C PHE A 154 1.05 -2.54 1.55
N ILE A 155 0.03 -2.57 0.67
CA ILE A 155 -1.38 -2.38 1.04
C ILE A 155 -1.78 -3.39 2.10
N PHE A 156 -1.48 -4.67 1.88
CA PHE A 156 -1.81 -5.73 2.82
C PHE A 156 -1.11 -5.57 4.18
N LEU A 157 0.21 -5.39 4.19
CA LEU A 157 0.98 -5.28 5.44
C LEU A 157 0.64 -4.01 6.22
N TYR A 158 0.37 -2.89 5.51
CA TYR A 158 -0.11 -1.67 6.13
C TYR A 158 -1.53 -1.85 6.70
N GLY A 159 -2.42 -2.50 5.96
CA GLY A 159 -3.78 -2.83 6.39
C GLY A 159 -3.80 -3.70 7.65
N VAL A 160 -3.01 -4.78 7.65
CA VAL A 160 -2.75 -5.63 8.82
C VAL A 160 -2.22 -4.79 9.99
N SER A 161 -1.20 -3.95 9.76
CA SER A 161 -0.67 -3.06 10.80
C SER A 161 -1.76 -2.21 11.46
N SER A 162 -2.57 -1.52 10.65
CA SER A 162 -3.63 -0.62 11.14
C SER A 162 -4.69 -1.37 11.93
N SER A 163 -4.95 -2.62 11.57
CA SER A 163 -5.92 -3.52 12.19
C SER A 163 -5.45 -4.07 13.55
N PHE A 164 -4.15 -4.33 13.72
CA PHE A 164 -3.57 -4.87 14.96
C PHE A 164 -3.03 -3.82 15.94
N THR A 165 -3.11 -2.53 15.59
CA THR A 165 -2.54 -1.44 16.40
C THR A 165 -3.16 -1.38 17.82
N ALA A 166 -4.42 -1.82 17.97
CA ALA A 166 -5.13 -1.82 19.26
C ALA A 166 -4.63 -2.89 20.26
N THR A 167 -4.11 -4.02 19.78
CA THR A 167 -3.78 -5.16 20.64
C THR A 167 -2.28 -5.27 20.90
N VAL A 168 -1.43 -4.90 19.92
CA VAL A 168 0.03 -4.91 20.09
C VAL A 168 0.70 -3.78 19.28
N ILE A 169 0.76 -2.59 19.89
CA ILE A 169 1.29 -1.35 19.31
C ILE A 169 2.67 -1.52 18.63
N LEU A 170 3.54 -2.33 19.24
CA LEU A 170 4.90 -2.58 18.78
C LEU A 170 4.93 -3.39 17.47
N PHE A 171 4.09 -4.41 17.35
CA PHE A 171 4.00 -5.21 16.12
C PHE A 171 3.41 -4.38 14.98
N GLY A 172 2.32 -3.64 15.23
CA GLY A 172 1.70 -2.79 14.21
C GLY A 172 2.71 -1.83 13.58
N SER A 173 3.50 -1.14 14.40
CA SER A 173 4.49 -0.17 13.90
C SER A 173 5.60 -0.81 13.06
N LEU A 174 6.09 -1.99 13.46
CA LEU A 174 7.09 -2.76 12.69
C LEU A 174 6.55 -3.20 11.33
N PHE A 175 5.27 -3.62 11.26
CA PHE A 175 4.63 -4.00 9.99
C PHE A 175 4.55 -2.81 9.02
N LYS A 176 4.30 -1.57 9.46
CA LYS A 176 4.31 -0.39 8.57
C LYS A 176 5.69 -0.14 7.97
N ILE A 177 6.73 -0.24 8.80
CA ILE A 177 8.12 -0.04 8.36
C ILE A 177 8.50 -1.14 7.36
N PHE A 178 8.17 -2.39 7.67
CA PHE A 178 8.43 -3.52 6.78
C PHE A 178 7.68 -3.40 5.46
N ALA A 179 6.42 -2.95 5.48
CA ALA A 179 5.65 -2.63 4.28
C ALA A 179 6.36 -1.58 3.42
N ALA A 180 6.78 -0.46 4.02
CA ALA A 180 7.49 0.62 3.33
C ALA A 180 8.82 0.14 2.71
N ILE A 181 9.57 -0.72 3.41
CA ILE A 181 10.80 -1.32 2.90
C ILE A 181 10.50 -2.18 1.66
N ILE A 182 9.50 -3.07 1.74
CA ILE A 182 9.10 -3.92 0.60
C ILE A 182 8.72 -3.06 -0.61
N PHE A 183 7.96 -1.99 -0.39
CA PHE A 183 7.57 -1.11 -1.49
C PHE A 183 8.75 -0.35 -2.08
N THR A 184 9.68 0.10 -1.23
CA THR A 184 10.92 0.75 -1.69
C THR A 184 11.74 -0.16 -2.59
N ILE A 185 11.86 -1.45 -2.24
CA ILE A 185 12.54 -2.46 -3.06
C ILE A 185 11.91 -2.55 -4.46
N GLY A 186 10.58 -2.54 -4.54
CA GLY A 186 9.88 -2.59 -5.83
C GLY A 186 10.01 -1.32 -6.66
N ILE A 187 9.92 -0.13 -6.06
CA ILE A 187 10.10 1.13 -6.81
C ILE A 187 11.52 1.24 -7.37
N LEU A 188 12.53 0.76 -6.64
CA LEU A 188 13.92 0.76 -7.07
C LEU A 188 14.23 -0.27 -8.17
N GLY A 189 13.25 -1.07 -8.62
CA GLY A 189 13.43 -2.02 -9.72
C GLY A 189 14.11 -3.33 -9.33
N TYR A 190 14.28 -3.62 -8.03
CA TYR A 190 14.93 -4.86 -7.60
C TYR A 190 14.09 -6.09 -7.96
N VAL A 191 12.76 -5.99 -7.86
CA VAL A 191 11.88 -7.13 -8.17
C VAL A 191 11.95 -7.46 -9.67
N GLU A 192 11.92 -6.45 -10.53
CA GLU A 192 12.15 -6.54 -11.97
C GLU A 192 13.49 -7.24 -12.27
N LYS A 193 14.57 -6.81 -11.62
CA LYS A 193 15.91 -7.36 -11.84
C LYS A 193 16.09 -8.83 -11.42
N TYR A 194 15.45 -9.27 -10.35
CA TYR A 194 15.71 -10.59 -9.74
C TYR A 194 14.58 -11.62 -9.91
N PHE A 195 13.32 -11.17 -10.05
CA PHE A 195 12.17 -12.06 -10.20
C PHE A 195 11.68 -12.17 -11.64
N PHE A 196 11.88 -11.12 -12.44
CA PHE A 196 11.47 -11.09 -13.84
C PHE A 196 12.66 -11.23 -14.79
N VAL A 197 13.63 -12.08 -14.43
CA VAL A 197 14.80 -12.39 -15.27
C VAL A 197 14.33 -12.92 -16.62
N ASP A 198 14.25 -11.99 -17.56
CA ASP A 198 14.26 -12.07 -19.01
C ASP A 198 13.96 -13.46 -19.60
N GLU A 199 12.71 -13.92 -19.48
CA GLU A 199 12.25 -15.10 -20.22
C GLU A 199 12.45 -14.93 -21.74
N GLU A 200 12.50 -13.68 -22.25
CA GLU A 200 12.77 -13.39 -23.65
C GLU A 200 14.25 -13.51 -24.00
N HIS A 201 15.18 -12.94 -23.22
CA HIS A 201 16.62 -13.18 -23.45
C HIS A 201 17.02 -14.64 -23.20
N GLU A 202 16.44 -15.35 -22.22
CA GLU A 202 16.78 -16.76 -22.00
C GLU A 202 16.27 -17.67 -23.14
N LYS A 203 15.08 -17.39 -23.70
CA LYS A 203 14.56 -18.09 -24.90
C LYS A 203 15.36 -17.72 -26.15
N ALA A 204 15.74 -16.44 -26.32
CA ALA A 204 16.56 -15.99 -27.44
C ALA A 204 17.96 -16.64 -27.41
N VAL A 205 18.62 -16.66 -26.24
CA VAL A 205 19.95 -17.27 -26.06
C VAL A 205 19.90 -18.80 -26.20
N LYS A 206 18.84 -19.46 -25.70
CA LYS A 206 18.62 -20.91 -25.95
C LYS A 206 18.26 -21.21 -27.41
N SER A 207 17.73 -20.25 -28.17
CA SER A 207 17.38 -20.41 -29.59
C SER A 207 18.49 -19.99 -30.57
N THR A 208 19.47 -19.20 -30.15
CA THR A 208 20.64 -18.89 -30.96
C THR A 208 21.48 -20.14 -31.18
N TRP A 209 21.94 -20.37 -32.42
CA TRP A 209 22.64 -21.59 -32.85
C TRP A 209 23.89 -21.94 -32.01
N ILE A 210 24.41 -20.97 -31.23
CA ILE A 210 25.56 -21.12 -30.34
C ILE A 210 25.23 -21.98 -29.11
N SER A 211 24.01 -21.98 -28.58
CA SER A 211 23.63 -22.80 -27.42
C SER A 211 23.46 -24.29 -27.77
N LYS A 212 22.95 -24.59 -28.98
CA LYS A 212 22.76 -25.97 -29.44
C LYS A 212 24.08 -26.74 -29.61
N LEU A 213 25.19 -26.05 -29.84
CA LEU A 213 26.52 -26.65 -29.96
C LEU A 213 27.12 -27.09 -28.61
N VAL A 214 26.60 -26.60 -27.48
CA VAL A 214 27.11 -26.92 -26.14
C VAL A 214 26.39 -28.15 -25.55
N ASP A 215 25.11 -28.35 -25.89
CA ASP A 215 24.33 -29.48 -25.37
C ASP A 215 24.50 -30.79 -26.18
N GLU A 216 25.02 -30.75 -27.41
CA GLU A 216 25.34 -31.96 -28.19
C GLU A 216 26.67 -32.64 -27.79
N LYS A 217 27.36 -32.13 -26.76
CA LYS A 217 28.62 -32.70 -26.25
C LYS A 217 28.51 -33.32 -24.84
N LYS A 218 27.35 -33.86 -24.49
CA LYS A 218 27.22 -34.79 -23.35
C LYS A 218 26.82 -36.17 -23.80
#